data_AF-A0A8H6DZL4-F1
#
_entry.id   AF-A0A8H6DZL4-F1
#
_cell.length_a   1.000
_cell.length_b   1.000
_cell.length_c   1.000
_cell.angle_alpha   90.00
_cell.angle_beta   90.00
_cell.angle_gamma   90.00
#
_symmetry.space_group_name_H-M   'P 1'
#
loop_
_entity.id
_entity.type
_entity.pdbx_description
1 polymer ?
#
loop_
_entity_poly.entity_id
_entity_poly.type
_entity_poly.pdbx_seq_one_letter_code
_entity_poly.pdbx_strand_id
1 'polypeptide(L)'
;MRSFCTEISRNRMPGGELSEAQRIYILAQAEAGCGTTEIAARLSCSRRAVSNVIHRWETEGTYIKRDRIGRPPKLTSRDRRQLLRVVKRDPRIEYSALYREANLWDSNTSRSTISRATIQRSKAQTIYHQYRS
;
A
#
# COMPACT_ATOMS: atom_id res chain seq x y z
N MET A 1 2.06 4.39 32.67
CA MET A 1 2.09 2.91 32.68
C MET A 1 0.65 2.43 32.73
N ARG A 2 0.24 1.42 31.94
CA ARG A 2 -1.08 0.78 32.13
C ARG A 2 -1.00 -0.11 33.36
N SER A 3 -1.98 -0.06 34.25
CA SER A 3 -2.07 -0.93 35.41
C SER A 3 -2.25 -2.40 35.00
N PHE A 4 -1.62 -3.31 35.74
CA PHE A 4 -1.84 -4.75 35.59
C PHE A 4 -3.34 -5.06 35.76
N CYS A 5 -3.88 -6.02 35.00
CA CYS A 5 -5.32 -6.37 34.94
C CYS A 5 -6.28 -5.31 34.38
N THR A 6 -5.82 -4.33 33.60
CA THR A 6 -6.77 -3.45 32.86
C THR A 6 -7.52 -4.27 31.80
N GLU A 7 -8.85 -4.31 31.90
CA GLU A 7 -9.71 -5.05 30.97
C GLU A 7 -9.42 -4.64 29.50
N ILE A 8 -9.17 -5.64 28.65
CA ILE A 8 -8.97 -5.41 27.22
C ILE A 8 -10.35 -5.08 26.63
N SER A 9 -10.68 -3.78 26.58
CA SER A 9 -11.90 -3.37 25.91
C SER A 9 -11.80 -3.74 24.42
N ARG A 10 -12.81 -4.47 23.92
CA ARG A 10 -12.90 -4.93 22.52
C ARG A 10 -12.77 -3.77 21.51
N ASN A 11 -13.04 -2.55 21.96
CA ASN A 11 -13.13 -1.35 21.11
C ASN A 11 -11.79 -0.62 20.91
N ARG A 12 -10.77 -0.86 21.74
CA ARG A 12 -9.47 -0.15 21.61
C ARG A 12 -8.40 -1.06 21.02
N MET A 13 -8.27 -1.05 19.70
CA MET A 13 -7.15 -1.71 19.01
C MET A 13 -5.89 -0.83 19.07
N PRO A 14 -4.77 -1.32 19.65
CA PRO A 14 -3.49 -0.64 19.55
C PRO A 14 -3.11 -0.43 18.08
N GLY A 15 -2.71 0.79 17.69
CA GLY A 15 -2.40 1.11 16.30
C GLY A 15 -3.62 1.24 15.37
N GLY A 16 -4.84 1.28 15.93
CA GLY A 16 -6.06 1.60 15.18
C GLY A 16 -5.99 3.01 14.59
N GLU A 17 -6.34 3.11 13.30
CA GLU A 17 -6.50 4.40 12.63
C GLU A 17 -7.71 5.14 13.21
N LEU A 18 -7.65 6.49 13.25
CA LEU A 18 -8.82 7.29 13.57
C LEU A 18 -9.96 6.98 12.58
N SER A 19 -11.21 7.07 13.02
CA SER A 19 -12.35 7.03 12.09
C SER A 19 -12.42 8.33 11.30
N GLU A 20 -13.16 8.33 10.20
CA GLU A 20 -13.39 9.54 9.39
C GLU A 20 -14.08 10.64 10.22
N ALA A 21 -15.15 10.27 10.93
CA ALA A 21 -15.86 11.16 11.84
C ALA A 21 -14.95 11.78 12.92
N GLN A 22 -14.01 11.00 13.48
CA GLN A 22 -13.04 11.52 14.44
C GLN A 22 -12.09 12.54 13.82
N ARG A 23 -11.65 12.36 12.56
CA ARG A 23 -10.80 13.34 11.88
C ARG A 23 -11.54 14.63 11.58
N ILE A 24 -12.79 14.54 11.12
CA ILE A 24 -13.64 15.71 10.88
C ILE A 24 -13.89 16.47 12.18
N TYR A 25 -14.19 15.75 13.27
CA TYR A 25 -14.35 16.35 14.59
C TYR A 25 -13.08 17.09 15.05
N ILE A 26 -11.90 16.50 14.85
CA ILE A 26 -10.62 17.16 15.17
C ILE A 26 -10.49 18.49 14.43
N LEU A 27 -10.78 18.52 13.12
CA LEU A 27 -10.67 19.74 12.33
C LEU A 27 -11.67 20.80 12.78
N ALA A 28 -12.93 20.43 13.00
CA ALA A 28 -13.94 21.37 13.50
C ALA A 28 -13.56 22.00 14.84
N GLN A 29 -13.01 21.21 15.77
CA GLN A 29 -12.55 21.74 17.06
C GLN A 29 -11.28 22.58 16.94
N ALA A 30 -10.37 22.22 16.04
CA ALA A 30 -9.18 23.02 15.78
C ALA A 30 -9.56 24.39 15.18
N GLU A 31 -10.54 24.43 14.27
CA GLU A 31 -11.07 25.67 13.70
C GLU A 31 -11.81 26.52 14.75
N ALA A 32 -12.46 25.89 15.72
CA ALA A 32 -13.05 26.56 16.88
C ALA A 32 -12.01 27.07 17.91
N GLY A 33 -10.71 26.86 17.68
CA GLY A 33 -9.62 27.33 18.54
C GLY A 33 -9.33 26.42 19.76
N CYS A 34 -9.87 25.21 19.81
CA CYS A 34 -9.60 24.27 20.91
C CYS A 34 -8.15 23.77 20.89
N GLY A 35 -7.57 23.58 22.08
CA GLY A 35 -6.21 23.07 22.22
C GLY A 35 -6.08 21.59 21.81
N THR A 36 -4.97 21.22 21.16
CA THR A 36 -4.72 19.83 20.71
C THR A 36 -4.78 18.79 21.84
N THR A 37 -4.39 19.15 23.06
CA THR A 37 -4.45 18.27 24.24
C THR A 37 -5.88 18.00 24.69
N GLU A 38 -6.74 19.03 24.64
CA GLU A 38 -8.16 18.91 24.99
C GLU A 38 -8.90 18.00 24.00
N ILE A 39 -8.67 18.23 22.70
CA ILE A 39 -9.24 17.41 21.62
C ILE A 39 -8.82 15.93 21.79
N ALA A 40 -7.55 15.70 22.10
CA ALA A 40 -7.01 14.35 22.30
C ALA A 40 -7.64 13.64 23.50
N ALA A 41 -7.83 14.35 24.61
CA ALA A 41 -8.50 13.82 25.80
C ALA A 41 -9.95 13.42 25.50
N ARG A 42 -10.67 14.29 24.77
CA ARG A 42 -12.08 14.07 24.40
C ARG A 42 -12.29 12.87 23.49
N LEU A 43 -11.35 12.61 22.58
CA LEU A 43 -11.36 11.45 21.67
C LEU A 43 -10.64 10.21 22.22
N SER A 44 -10.07 10.29 23.43
CA SER A 44 -9.21 9.23 24.00
C SER A 44 -8.09 8.76 23.05
N CYS A 45 -7.55 9.70 22.26
CA CYS A 45 -6.48 9.45 21.29
C CYS A 45 -5.18 10.14 21.72
N SER A 46 -4.09 9.91 20.98
CA SER A 46 -2.82 10.57 21.30
C SER A 46 -2.81 12.00 20.78
N ARG A 47 -2.19 12.93 21.52
CA ARG A 47 -1.97 14.32 21.06
C ARG A 47 -1.29 14.36 19.69
N ARG A 48 -0.35 13.45 19.44
CA ARG A 48 0.34 13.31 18.15
C ARG A 48 -0.61 12.94 17.00
N ALA A 49 -1.62 12.11 17.24
CA ALA A 49 -2.63 11.80 16.23
C ALA A 49 -3.43 13.04 15.83
N VAL A 50 -3.86 13.85 16.80
CA VAL A 50 -4.53 15.13 16.56
C VAL A 50 -3.64 16.08 15.76
N SER A 51 -2.39 16.29 16.19
CA SER A 51 -1.44 17.15 15.47
C SER A 51 -1.18 16.67 14.04
N ASN A 52 -1.08 15.36 13.81
CA ASN A 52 -0.88 14.81 12.46
C ASN A 52 -2.09 15.06 11.54
N VAL A 53 -3.31 15.05 12.07
CA VAL A 53 -4.52 15.36 11.28
C VAL A 53 -4.54 16.83 10.89
N ILE A 54 -4.28 17.73 11.85
CA ILE A 54 -4.22 19.18 11.60
C ILE A 54 -3.11 19.49 10.59
N HIS A 55 -1.90 18.96 10.80
CA HIS A 55 -0.78 19.17 9.89
C HIS A 55 -1.07 18.67 8.47
N ARG A 56 -1.75 17.53 8.33
CA ARG A 56 -2.17 17.02 7.01
C ARG A 56 -3.18 17.95 6.33
N TRP A 57 -4.13 18.47 7.09
CA TRP A 57 -5.08 19.43 6.56
C TRP A 57 -4.37 20.71 6.07
N GLU A 58 -3.43 21.24 6.85
CA GLU A 58 -2.65 22.43 6.47
C GLU A 58 -1.76 22.21 5.25
N THR A 59 -1.17 21.02 5.10
CA THR A 59 -0.20 20.71 4.03
C THR A 59 -0.82 20.16 2.75
N GLU A 60 -1.83 19.29 2.87
CA GLU A 60 -2.44 18.56 1.76
C GLU A 60 -3.89 18.99 1.49
N GLY A 61 -4.54 19.73 2.39
CA GLY A 61 -5.95 20.11 2.26
C GLY A 61 -6.91 18.92 2.38
N THR A 62 -6.47 17.81 2.98
CA THR A 62 -7.31 16.61 3.14
C THR A 62 -7.20 15.99 4.53
N TYR A 63 -8.32 15.50 5.04
CA TYR A 63 -8.36 14.68 6.25
C TYR A 63 -8.31 13.17 5.94
N ILE A 64 -8.32 12.80 4.66
CA ILE A 64 -8.38 11.39 4.25
C ILE A 64 -7.03 10.72 4.55
N LYS A 65 -7.09 9.52 5.12
CA LYS A 65 -5.88 8.70 5.35
C LYS A 65 -5.33 8.24 3.99
N ARG A 66 -4.00 8.09 3.92
CA ARG A 66 -3.38 7.49 2.72
C ARG A 66 -3.49 5.98 2.81
N ASP A 67 -3.85 5.35 1.71
CA ASP A 67 -3.80 3.90 1.61
C ASP A 67 -2.37 3.40 1.67
N ARG A 68 -2.18 2.24 2.29
CA ARG A 68 -0.88 1.57 2.35
C ARG A 68 -0.64 0.87 1.02
N ILE A 69 0.04 1.54 0.10
CA ILE A 69 0.34 1.04 -1.25
C ILE A 69 1.32 -0.15 -1.22
N GLY A 70 2.13 -0.27 -0.16
CA GLY A 70 3.16 -1.29 -0.03
C GLY A 70 4.39 -0.99 -0.89
N ARG A 71 5.29 -1.97 -1.03
CA ARG A 71 6.49 -1.82 -1.85
C ARG A 71 6.11 -1.78 -3.34
N PRO A 72 6.61 -0.79 -4.12
CA PRO A 72 6.36 -0.74 -5.56
C PRO A 72 6.73 -2.06 -6.25
N PRO A 73 5.94 -2.51 -7.24
CA PRO A 73 6.20 -3.75 -7.94
C PRO A 73 7.51 -3.67 -8.74
N LYS A 74 8.25 -4.78 -8.80
CA LYS A 74 9.50 -4.86 -9.60
C LYS A 74 9.27 -4.74 -11.11
N LEU A 75 8.10 -5.17 -11.58
CA LEU A 75 7.70 -5.09 -12.99
C LEU A 75 6.90 -3.81 -13.20
N THR A 76 7.33 -2.99 -14.16
CA THR A 76 6.55 -1.84 -14.60
C THR A 76 5.31 -2.30 -15.39
N SER A 77 4.35 -1.40 -15.60
CA SER A 77 3.18 -1.68 -16.44
C SER A 77 3.57 -2.04 -17.89
N ARG A 78 4.67 -1.46 -18.40
CA ARG A 78 5.20 -1.76 -19.73
C ARG A 78 5.73 -3.19 -19.80
N ASP A 79 6.50 -3.59 -18.80
CA ASP A 79 7.08 -4.93 -18.71
C ASP A 79 5.99 -6.00 -18.65
N ARG A 80 4.96 -5.77 -17.85
CA ARG A 80 3.79 -6.67 -17.78
C ARG A 80 3.12 -6.82 -19.14
N ARG A 81 2.90 -5.73 -19.87
CA ARG A 81 2.31 -5.79 -21.21
C ARG A 81 3.20 -6.55 -22.19
N GLN A 82 4.51 -6.34 -22.16
CA GLN A 82 5.45 -7.05 -23.02
C GLN A 82 5.45 -8.55 -22.72
N LEU A 83 5.52 -8.92 -21.44
CA LEU A 83 5.44 -10.29 -20.97
C LEU A 83 4.17 -10.98 -21.50
N LEU A 84 3.02 -10.31 -21.39
CA LEU A 84 1.74 -10.84 -21.88
C LEU A 84 1.70 -11.02 -23.39
N ARG A 85 2.33 -10.13 -24.17
CA ARG A 85 2.40 -10.27 -25.63
C ARG A 85 3.20 -11.50 -26.05
N VAL A 86 4.37 -11.71 -25.44
CA VAL A 86 5.23 -12.87 -25.75
C VAL A 86 4.52 -14.17 -25.41
N VAL A 87 3.92 -14.21 -24.21
CA VAL A 87 3.13 -15.33 -23.72
C VAL A 87 1.93 -15.67 -24.61
N LYS A 88 1.21 -14.66 -25.09
CA LYS A 88 0.04 -14.89 -25.94
C LYS A 88 0.45 -15.48 -27.29
N ARG A 89 1.64 -15.13 -27.76
CA ARG A 89 2.21 -15.67 -29.00
C ARG A 89 2.67 -17.11 -28.82
N ASP A 90 3.38 -17.39 -27.72
CA ASP A 90 3.84 -18.73 -27.35
C ASP A 90 3.57 -19.01 -25.87
N PRO A 91 2.46 -19.69 -25.54
CA PRO A 91 2.11 -20.02 -24.16
C PRO A 91 3.03 -21.04 -23.50
N ARG A 92 3.81 -21.81 -24.27
CA ARG A 92 4.73 -22.86 -23.81
C ARG A 92 6.20 -22.41 -23.80
N ILE A 93 6.46 -21.14 -24.10
CA ILE A 93 7.80 -20.55 -24.10
C ILE A 93 8.58 -20.82 -22.81
N GLU A 94 9.84 -21.21 -22.97
CA GLU A 94 10.78 -21.46 -21.89
C GLU A 94 11.17 -20.12 -21.20
N TYR A 95 11.50 -20.16 -19.91
CA TYR A 95 11.69 -18.93 -19.14
C TYR A 95 12.89 -18.12 -19.65
N SER A 96 14.00 -18.76 -20.03
CA SER A 96 15.17 -18.04 -20.53
C SER A 96 14.86 -17.27 -21.82
N ALA A 97 14.12 -17.88 -22.75
CA ALA A 97 13.64 -17.24 -23.97
C ALA A 97 12.65 -16.11 -23.65
N LEU A 98 11.73 -16.33 -22.71
CA LEU A 98 10.77 -15.32 -22.26
C LEU A 98 11.46 -14.07 -21.70
N TYR A 99 12.52 -14.21 -20.90
CA TYR A 99 13.26 -13.06 -20.39
C TYR A 99 13.89 -12.23 -21.51
N ARG A 100 14.46 -12.90 -22.52
CA ARG A 100 15.09 -12.24 -23.66
C ARG A 100 14.06 -11.51 -24.52
N GLU A 101 13.00 -12.20 -24.94
CA GLU A 101 11.94 -11.60 -25.75
C GLU A 101 11.16 -10.49 -25.05
N ALA A 102 11.02 -10.60 -23.72
CA ALA A 102 10.36 -9.58 -22.92
C ALA A 102 11.26 -8.39 -22.58
N ASN A 103 12.53 -8.38 -23.02
CA ASN A 103 13.54 -7.39 -22.66
C ASN A 103 13.70 -7.24 -21.13
N LEU A 104 13.57 -8.35 -20.40
CA LEU A 104 13.76 -8.46 -18.95
C LEU A 104 15.11 -9.08 -18.59
N TRP A 105 15.96 -9.24 -19.60
CA TRP A 105 17.32 -9.71 -19.48
C TRP A 105 18.27 -8.52 -19.45
N ASP A 106 19.18 -8.48 -18.48
CA ASP A 106 20.23 -7.48 -18.42
C ASP A 106 21.42 -8.00 -19.24
N SER A 107 21.89 -7.24 -20.23
CA SER A 107 23.06 -7.63 -21.04
C SER A 107 24.36 -7.54 -20.25
N ASN A 108 24.40 -6.74 -19.18
CA ASN A 108 25.59 -6.51 -18.35
C ASN A 108 25.75 -7.57 -17.25
N THR A 109 24.68 -8.31 -16.95
CA THR A 109 24.67 -9.37 -15.94
C THR A 109 24.24 -10.68 -16.60
N SER A 110 24.93 -11.80 -16.37
CA SER A 110 24.49 -13.13 -16.85
C SER A 110 23.21 -13.66 -16.16
N ARG A 111 22.35 -12.76 -15.65
CA ARG A 111 21.14 -13.06 -14.88
C ARG A 111 19.99 -12.15 -15.33
N SER A 112 18.78 -12.68 -15.24
CA SER A 112 17.56 -11.89 -15.44
C SER A 112 17.44 -10.79 -14.39
N THR A 113 17.00 -9.59 -14.81
CA THR A 113 16.76 -8.45 -13.92
C THR A 113 15.71 -8.76 -12.84
N ILE A 114 14.86 -9.75 -13.10
CA ILE A 114 13.69 -10.09 -12.29
C ILE A 114 13.65 -11.59 -12.03
N SER A 115 13.18 -11.99 -10.84
CA SER A 115 13.11 -13.40 -10.45
C SER A 115 11.94 -14.15 -11.10
N ARG A 116 12.11 -15.47 -11.30
CA ARG A 116 11.07 -16.37 -11.85
C ARG A 116 9.76 -16.29 -11.07
N ALA A 117 9.82 -16.25 -9.74
CA ALA A 117 8.64 -16.11 -8.88
C ALA A 117 7.85 -14.82 -9.16
N THR A 118 8.52 -13.73 -9.54
CA THR A 118 7.86 -12.46 -9.87
C THR A 118 7.11 -12.56 -11.20
N ILE A 119 7.69 -13.22 -12.20
CA ILE A 119 7.00 -13.52 -13.46
C ILE A 119 5.79 -14.42 -13.22
N GLN A 120 5.95 -15.48 -12.43
CA GLN A 120 4.86 -16.41 -12.11
C GLN A 120 3.69 -15.69 -11.44
N ARG A 121 3.96 -14.84 -10.44
CA ARG A 121 2.92 -14.00 -9.82
C ARG A 121 2.24 -13.08 -10.83
N SER A 122 3.00 -12.45 -11.73
CA SER A 122 2.42 -11.59 -12.78
C SER A 122 1.56 -12.36 -13.77
N LYS A 123 1.99 -13.59 -14.15
CA LYS A 123 1.21 -14.49 -15.00
C LYS A 123 -0.10 -14.90 -14.31
N ALA A 124 -0.03 -15.27 -13.02
CA ALA A 124 -1.19 -15.67 -12.23
C ALA A 124 -2.19 -14.54 -11.96
N GLN A 125 -1.71 -13.30 -11.79
CA GLN A 125 -2.57 -12.10 -11.69
C GLN A 125 -3.30 -11.79 -12.99
N THR A 126 -2.78 -12.29 -14.11
CA THR A 126 -3.42 -12.13 -15.41
C THR A 126 -4.19 -13.39 -15.75
N ILE A 127 -5.14 -13.29 -16.68
CA ILE A 127 -5.92 -14.42 -17.17
C ILE A 127 -5.07 -15.29 -18.14
N TYR A 128 -3.85 -15.65 -17.72
CA TYR A 128 -2.90 -16.42 -18.50
C TYR A 128 -3.40 -17.85 -18.76
N HIS A 129 -4.02 -18.45 -17.74
CA HIS A 129 -4.42 -19.85 -17.77
C HIS A 129 -5.41 -20.17 -18.89
N GLN A 130 -6.15 -19.17 -19.40
CA GLN A 130 -7.06 -19.32 -20.53
C GLN A 130 -6.36 -19.58 -21.87
N TYR A 131 -5.09 -19.21 -22.02
CA TYR A 131 -4.33 -19.38 -23.27
C TYR A 131 -3.49 -20.66 -23.30
N ARG A 132 -3.53 -21.47 -22.24
CA ARG A 132 -2.75 -22.71 -22.13
C ARG A 132 -3.64 -23.89 -22.55
N SER A 133 -3.81 -24.07 -23.86
CA SER A 133 -4.45 -25.24 -24.49
C SER A 133 -3.50 -26.43 -24.57
#